data_AF-A0A955CKJ0-F1
#
_entry.id   AF-A0A955CKJ0-F1
#
_cell.length_a   1.000
_cell.length_b   1.000
_cell.length_c   1.000
_cell.angle_alpha   90.00
_cell.angle_beta   90.00
_cell.angle_gamma   90.00
#
_symmetry.space_group_name_H-M   'P 1'
#
loop_
_entity.id
_entity.type
_entity.pdbx_description
1 polymer ?
#
loop_
_entity_poly.entity_id
_entity_poly.type
_entity_poly.pdbx_seq_one_letter_code
_entity_poly.pdbx_strand_id
1 'polypeptide(L)'
;MFTGSVPLNGGPAHDVPTNVEGLAFTADGVRMFTVADDETVDYVSYHTADMDHDGDVDAADIDTSFDAINNTISDEDVHDVDRDGDVDITDAYQLIYLLLDTAYGDFDLDGDVDDDDYDILDAHYYQSVDSWAEGDTNGSGFVDFTDFVNWNNNYGFGT
;
A
#
# COMPACT_ATOMS: atom_id res chain seq x y z
N MET A 1 -61.87 -20.42 -16.97
CA MET A 1 -61.70 -19.21 -17.80
C MET A 1 -62.26 -18.03 -17.04
N PHE A 2 -61.38 -17.23 -16.44
CA PHE A 2 -61.67 -15.87 -15.98
C PHE A 2 -60.47 -15.03 -16.42
N THR A 3 -60.69 -14.19 -17.42
CA THR A 3 -59.74 -13.19 -17.90
C THR A 3 -59.99 -11.92 -17.10
N GLY A 4 -59.12 -11.63 -16.13
CA GLY A 4 -59.15 -10.39 -15.37
C GLY A 4 -57.78 -9.75 -15.44
N SER A 5 -57.61 -8.79 -16.34
CA SER A 5 -56.43 -7.95 -16.44
C SER A 5 -56.34 -7.06 -15.20
N VAL A 6 -55.24 -7.17 -14.45
CA VAL A 6 -54.91 -6.22 -13.38
C VAL A 6 -54.42 -4.93 -14.05
N PRO A 7 -54.99 -3.76 -13.76
CA PRO A 7 -54.48 -2.52 -14.31
C PRO A 7 -53.11 -2.22 -13.72
N LEU A 8 -52.12 -1.98 -14.59
CA LEU A 8 -50.85 -1.39 -14.19
C LEU A 8 -51.13 0.04 -13.75
N ASN A 9 -51.17 0.24 -12.44
CA ASN A 9 -51.20 1.58 -11.86
C ASN A 9 -49.84 2.21 -12.13
N GLY A 10 -49.79 3.10 -13.13
CA GLY A 10 -48.65 3.97 -13.42
C GLY A 10 -48.48 5.04 -12.34
N GLY A 11 -48.07 4.62 -11.15
CA GLY A 11 -47.35 5.51 -10.24
C GLY A 11 -45.94 5.75 -10.78
N PRO A 12 -45.28 6.87 -10.46
CA PRO A 12 -43.88 7.06 -10.80
C PRO A 12 -43.12 5.83 -10.29
N ALA A 13 -42.25 5.27 -11.14
CA ALA A 13 -41.28 4.29 -10.68
C ALA A 13 -40.61 4.92 -9.46
N HIS A 14 -40.90 4.40 -8.27
CA HIS A 14 -40.01 4.62 -7.15
C HIS A 14 -38.77 3.89 -7.59
N ASP A 15 -37.73 4.65 -7.97
CA ASP A 15 -36.39 4.12 -8.17
C ASP A 15 -36.13 3.20 -6.99
N VAL A 16 -36.23 1.90 -7.23
CA VAL A 16 -35.69 0.91 -6.32
C VAL A 16 -34.23 0.96 -6.69
N PRO A 17 -33.35 1.49 -5.84
CA PRO A 17 -31.93 1.43 -6.12
C PRO A 17 -31.62 -0.06 -6.30
N THR A 18 -31.19 -0.47 -7.49
CA THR A 18 -30.72 -1.84 -7.72
C THR A 18 -29.31 -1.94 -7.18
N ASN A 19 -29.16 -1.66 -5.89
CA ASN A 19 -27.87 -1.69 -5.22
C ASN A 19 -27.66 -3.14 -4.83
N VAL A 20 -26.97 -3.87 -5.70
CA VAL A 20 -26.34 -5.12 -5.27
C VAL A 20 -25.11 -4.71 -4.46
N GLU A 21 -25.30 -4.47 -3.16
CA GLU A 21 -24.17 -4.23 -2.25
C GLU A 21 -23.53 -5.58 -1.93
N GLY A 22 -22.55 -5.96 -2.73
CA GLY A 22 -21.67 -7.09 -2.45
C GLY A 22 -20.46 -6.61 -1.66
N LEU A 23 -20.21 -7.23 -0.51
CA LEU A 23 -18.90 -7.21 0.15
C LEU A 23 -18.13 -8.42 -0.34
N ALA A 24 -17.01 -8.19 -1.03
CA ALA A 24 -16.05 -9.24 -1.35
C ALA A 24 -14.80 -9.06 -0.50
N PHE A 25 -14.20 -10.16 -0.08
CA PHE A 25 -12.91 -10.15 0.61
C PHE A 25 -11.88 -10.82 -0.31
N THR A 26 -10.63 -10.39 -0.25
CA THR A 26 -9.52 -11.21 -0.77
C THR A 26 -9.48 -12.55 -0.04
N ALA A 27 -8.89 -13.57 -0.68
CA ALA A 27 -8.79 -14.91 -0.11
C ALA A 27 -7.95 -14.95 1.19
N ASP A 28 -7.04 -14.00 1.33
CA ASP A 28 -6.23 -13.74 2.54
C ASP A 28 -7.00 -13.00 3.66
N GLY A 29 -8.17 -12.43 3.36
CA GLY A 29 -8.99 -11.67 4.31
C GLY A 29 -8.49 -10.25 4.61
N VAL A 30 -7.44 -9.79 3.92
CA VAL A 30 -6.79 -8.50 4.14
C VAL A 30 -7.56 -7.35 3.50
N ARG A 31 -8.17 -7.58 2.33
CA ARG A 31 -8.81 -6.54 1.53
C ARG A 31 -10.31 -6.76 1.47
N MET A 32 -11.07 -5.67 1.58
CA MET A 32 -12.53 -5.65 1.43
C MET A 32 -12.89 -4.79 0.23
N PHE A 33 -13.57 -5.36 -0.76
CA PHE A 33 -14.14 -4.65 -1.90
C PHE A 33 -15.63 -4.41 -1.63
N THR A 34 -16.06 -3.16 -1.75
CA THR A 34 -17.46 -2.82 -1.93
C THR A 34 -17.71 -2.66 -3.43
N VAL A 35 -18.71 -3.37 -3.98
CA VAL A 35 -19.13 -3.10 -5.35
C VAL A 35 -20.19 -2.01 -5.29
N ALA A 36 -19.78 -0.75 -5.38
CA ALA A 36 -20.69 0.38 -5.56
C ALA A 36 -20.91 0.64 -7.06
N ASP A 37 -22.10 1.11 -7.41
CA ASP A 37 -22.44 1.64 -8.75
C ASP A 37 -21.90 3.05 -9.00
N ASP A 38 -21.27 3.64 -7.99
CA ASP A 38 -20.54 4.89 -8.04
C ASP A 38 -19.06 4.59 -8.28
N GLU A 39 -18.41 5.34 -9.17
CA GLU A 39 -16.99 5.17 -9.57
C GLU A 39 -16.00 5.33 -8.40
N THR A 40 -16.48 5.63 -7.19
CA THR A 40 -15.71 5.70 -5.96
C THR A 40 -15.89 4.41 -5.15
N VAL A 41 -15.36 3.30 -5.67
CA VAL A 41 -14.84 2.27 -4.77
C VAL A 41 -13.54 2.82 -4.25
N ASP A 42 -13.62 3.61 -3.17
CA ASP A 42 -12.45 4.12 -2.49
C ASP A 42 -11.70 2.92 -1.93
N TYR A 43 -10.63 2.55 -2.63
CA TYR A 43 -9.71 1.51 -2.24
C TYR A 43 -8.85 2.11 -1.14
N VAL A 44 -9.45 2.25 0.05
CA VAL A 44 -8.92 3.00 1.20
C VAL A 44 -7.49 2.59 1.58
N SER A 45 -7.06 1.37 1.20
CA SER A 45 -5.75 0.78 1.49
C SER A 45 -4.74 0.86 0.33
N TYR A 46 -5.16 1.08 -0.92
CA TYR A 46 -4.24 1.21 -2.07
C TYR A 46 -3.96 2.68 -2.36
N HIS A 47 -4.93 3.56 -2.11
CA HIS A 47 -4.74 5.00 -2.31
C HIS A 47 -3.77 5.63 -1.31
N THR A 48 -3.65 5.10 -0.10
CA THR A 48 -2.62 5.53 0.88
C THR A 48 -1.27 4.86 0.65
N ALA A 49 -1.19 3.86 -0.22
CA ALA A 49 0.05 3.14 -0.51
C ALA A 49 0.80 3.71 -1.72
N ASP A 50 0.06 4.15 -2.75
CA ASP A 50 0.54 4.87 -3.94
C ASP A 50 0.68 6.36 -3.60
N MET A 51 1.74 6.70 -2.87
CA MET A 51 2.03 8.04 -2.35
C MET A 51 2.57 8.98 -3.42
N ASP A 52 3.22 8.46 -4.46
CA ASP A 52 3.73 9.28 -5.56
C ASP A 52 2.72 9.47 -6.71
N HIS A 53 1.59 8.74 -6.64
CA HIS A 53 0.46 8.76 -7.57
C HIS A 53 0.82 8.31 -8.99
N ASP A 54 1.80 7.43 -9.14
CA ASP A 54 2.17 6.87 -10.43
C ASP A 54 1.29 5.68 -10.85
N GLY A 55 0.50 5.14 -9.91
CA GLY A 55 -0.49 4.10 -10.12
C GLY A 55 -0.02 2.69 -9.78
N ASP A 56 1.24 2.51 -9.42
CA ASP A 56 1.80 1.29 -8.85
C ASP A 56 2.03 1.48 -7.33
N VAL A 57 2.36 0.41 -6.61
CA VAL A 57 2.78 0.50 -5.20
C VAL A 57 4.12 -0.18 -5.11
N ASP A 58 5.20 0.59 -5.03
CA ASP A 58 6.57 0.09 -5.16
C ASP A 58 7.61 0.86 -4.31
N ALA A 59 8.89 0.75 -4.67
CA ALA A 59 9.98 1.39 -3.94
C ALA A 59 9.87 2.92 -3.93
N ALA A 60 9.29 3.54 -4.95
CA ALA A 60 9.10 5.00 -5.01
C ALA A 60 8.15 5.50 -3.91
N ASP A 61 7.17 4.68 -3.52
CA ASP A 61 6.28 4.99 -2.41
C ASP A 61 6.97 4.86 -1.06
N ILE A 62 7.85 3.86 -0.92
CA ILE A 62 8.69 3.73 0.28
C ILE A 62 9.61 4.96 0.40
N ASP A 63 10.24 5.36 -0.70
CA ASP A 63 11.10 6.56 -0.75
C ASP A 63 10.32 7.80 -0.33
N THR A 64 9.11 7.96 -0.88
CA THR A 64 8.22 9.07 -0.56
C THR A 64 7.79 9.05 0.91
N SER A 65 7.52 7.87 1.48
CA SER A 65 7.18 7.70 2.90
C SER A 65 8.33 8.14 3.80
N PHE A 66 9.57 7.70 3.53
CA PHE A 66 10.72 8.12 4.32
C PHE A 66 11.07 9.60 4.14
N ASP A 67 10.89 10.15 2.94
CA ASP A 67 11.03 11.58 2.70
C ASP A 67 10.06 12.40 3.56
N ALA A 68 8.81 11.92 3.69
CA ALA A 68 7.78 12.53 4.54
C ALA A 68 8.08 12.40 6.03
N ILE A 69 8.66 11.29 6.48
CA ILE A 69 9.08 11.09 7.88
C ILE A 69 10.27 11.98 8.22
N ASN A 70 11.25 12.09 7.33
CA ASN A 70 12.50 12.80 7.57
C ASN A 70 12.38 14.32 7.34
N ASN A 71 11.36 14.79 6.62
CA ASN A 71 11.16 16.20 6.30
C ASN A 71 9.75 16.68 6.70
N THR A 72 9.61 17.96 7.06
CA THR A 72 8.27 18.54 7.24
C THR A 72 7.60 18.72 5.89
N ILE A 73 6.54 17.95 5.65
CA ILE A 73 5.71 18.00 4.45
C ILE A 73 4.40 18.78 4.66
N SER A 74 3.70 19.11 3.56
CA SER A 74 2.49 19.93 3.58
C SER A 74 1.18 19.15 3.59
N ASP A 75 1.22 17.86 3.28
CA ASP A 75 0.05 16.99 3.12
C ASP A 75 0.28 15.71 3.92
N GLU A 76 0.04 15.75 5.23
CA GLU A 76 0.27 14.61 6.12
C GLU A 76 -0.72 13.47 5.84
N ASP A 77 -1.93 13.77 5.34
CA ASP A 77 -3.02 12.80 5.15
C ASP A 77 -2.69 11.68 4.15
N VAL A 78 -1.83 11.94 3.15
CA VAL A 78 -1.45 10.92 2.15
C VAL A 78 -0.29 10.04 2.61
N HIS A 79 0.46 10.47 3.63
CA HIS A 79 1.60 9.73 4.19
C HIS A 79 1.30 9.10 5.56
N ASP A 80 0.20 9.50 6.21
CA ASP A 80 -0.39 8.87 7.40
C ASP A 80 -1.17 7.60 7.00
N VAL A 81 -0.43 6.51 6.80
CA VAL A 81 -0.93 5.21 6.35
C VAL A 81 -1.76 4.54 7.43
N ASP A 82 -1.35 4.68 8.70
CA ASP A 82 -1.99 3.99 9.82
C ASP A 82 -3.19 4.77 10.42
N ARG A 83 -3.32 6.05 10.04
CA ARG A 83 -4.40 6.99 10.37
C ARG A 83 -4.46 7.36 11.85
N ASP A 84 -3.31 7.41 12.51
CA ASP A 84 -3.20 7.86 13.89
C ASP A 84 -3.04 9.38 14.04
N GLY A 85 -2.80 10.08 12.93
CA GLY A 85 -2.77 11.53 12.84
C GLY A 85 -1.38 12.15 12.93
N ASP A 86 -0.32 11.35 12.82
CA ASP A 86 1.04 11.80 12.54
C ASP A 86 1.68 10.98 11.41
N VAL A 87 2.78 11.50 10.84
CA VAL A 87 3.59 10.79 9.85
C VAL A 87 4.88 10.34 10.53
N ASP A 88 4.99 9.05 10.81
CA ASP A 88 6.11 8.47 11.52
C ASP A 88 6.50 7.07 11.00
N ILE A 89 7.42 6.41 11.70
CA ILE A 89 7.95 5.11 11.28
C ILE A 89 6.89 3.99 11.27
N THR A 90 5.77 4.18 11.96
CA THR A 90 4.64 3.26 11.98
C THR A 90 3.93 3.24 10.63
N ASP A 91 3.90 4.37 9.92
CA ASP A 91 3.37 4.43 8.55
C ASP A 91 4.22 3.62 7.57
N ALA A 92 5.54 3.83 7.59
CA ALA A 92 6.47 3.05 6.78
C ALA A 92 6.36 1.55 7.13
N TYR A 93 6.15 1.20 8.39
CA TYR A 93 5.92 -0.19 8.80
C TYR A 93 4.63 -0.77 8.20
N GLN A 94 3.52 -0.02 8.20
CA GLN A 94 2.28 -0.46 7.55
C GLN A 94 2.49 -0.65 6.05
N LEU A 95 3.14 0.29 5.38
CA LEU A 95 3.43 0.22 3.95
C LEU A 95 4.23 -1.05 3.62
N ILE A 96 5.38 -1.23 4.26
CA ILE A 96 6.31 -2.34 3.97
C ILE A 96 5.69 -3.70 4.34
N TYR A 97 5.21 -3.88 5.57
CA TYR A 97 4.81 -5.21 6.04
C TYR A 97 3.36 -5.59 5.75
N LEU A 98 2.44 -4.62 5.62
CA LEU A 98 1.00 -4.92 5.54
C LEU A 98 0.41 -4.63 4.16
N LEU A 99 0.96 -3.66 3.43
CA LEU A 99 0.48 -3.29 2.10
C LEU A 99 1.29 -3.97 0.99
N LEU A 100 2.62 -3.88 1.07
CA LEU A 100 3.56 -4.53 0.16
C LEU A 100 3.78 -6.01 0.50
N ASP A 101 3.42 -6.45 1.72
CA ASP A 101 3.64 -7.82 2.21
C ASP A 101 5.12 -8.25 2.13
N THR A 102 6.03 -7.31 2.38
CA THR A 102 7.47 -7.52 2.37
C THR A 102 8.11 -7.14 3.73
N ALA A 103 9.42 -7.01 3.80
CA ALA A 103 10.18 -6.68 4.98
C ALA A 103 11.34 -5.73 4.67
N TYR A 104 11.86 -5.09 5.72
CA TYR A 104 13.10 -4.32 5.60
C TYR A 104 14.25 -5.20 5.08
N GLY A 105 14.83 -4.78 3.97
CA GLY A 105 15.94 -5.48 3.33
C GLY A 105 15.57 -6.29 2.08
N ASP A 106 14.29 -6.37 1.71
CA ASP A 106 13.86 -6.79 0.38
C ASP A 106 13.95 -5.55 -0.53
N PHE A 107 15.06 -5.42 -1.24
CA PHE A 107 15.38 -4.22 -2.02
C PHE A 107 14.86 -4.29 -3.44
N ASP A 108 14.64 -5.49 -3.99
CA ASP A 108 14.06 -5.66 -5.32
C ASP A 108 12.55 -5.93 -5.31
N LEU A 109 11.95 -6.00 -4.12
CA LEU A 109 10.52 -6.17 -3.85
C LEU A 109 9.96 -7.45 -4.46
N ASP A 110 10.76 -8.52 -4.47
CA ASP A 110 10.33 -9.82 -5.01
C ASP A 110 9.59 -10.70 -4.00
N GLY A 111 9.54 -10.26 -2.74
CA GLY A 111 8.75 -10.84 -1.66
C GLY A 111 9.56 -11.69 -0.68
N ASP A 112 10.87 -11.84 -0.86
CA ASP A 112 11.79 -12.43 0.11
C ASP A 112 12.96 -11.51 0.47
N VAL A 113 13.65 -11.86 1.57
CA VAL A 113 14.89 -11.18 1.98
C VAL A 113 16.02 -12.20 1.92
N ASP A 114 16.84 -12.13 0.88
CA ASP A 114 17.80 -13.18 0.55
C ASP A 114 19.20 -12.66 0.15
N ASP A 115 19.96 -13.48 -0.59
CA ASP A 115 21.32 -13.16 -1.02
C ASP A 115 21.35 -12.17 -2.21
N ASP A 116 20.29 -12.09 -3.03
CA ASP A 116 20.19 -11.14 -4.14
C ASP A 116 20.01 -9.71 -3.59
N ASP A 117 19.26 -9.54 -2.50
CA ASP A 117 19.19 -8.28 -1.74
C ASP A 117 20.53 -7.87 -1.13
N TYR A 118 21.27 -8.85 -0.61
CA TYR A 118 22.59 -8.60 -0.05
C TYR A 118 23.54 -8.06 -1.12
N ASP A 119 23.45 -8.57 -2.35
CA ASP A 119 24.25 -8.07 -3.48
C ASP A 119 23.92 -6.61 -3.80
N ILE A 120 22.66 -6.16 -3.67
CA ILE A 120 22.26 -4.75 -3.81
C ILE A 120 22.88 -3.91 -2.69
N LEU A 121 22.78 -4.36 -1.44
CA LEU A 121 23.34 -3.67 -0.28
C LEU A 121 24.87 -3.54 -0.36
N ASP A 122 25.57 -4.63 -0.69
CA ASP A 122 27.03 -4.64 -0.81
C ASP A 122 27.51 -3.73 -1.96
N ALA A 123 26.76 -3.68 -3.07
CA ALA A 123 27.07 -2.83 -4.21
C ALA A 123 27.03 -1.32 -3.89
N HIS A 124 26.18 -0.91 -2.95
CA HIS A 124 25.99 0.49 -2.55
C HIS A 124 26.57 0.82 -1.17
N TYR A 125 27.16 -0.15 -0.46
CA TYR A 125 27.66 0.04 0.89
C TYR A 125 28.63 1.23 0.97
N TYR A 126 28.36 2.13 1.92
CA TYR A 126 29.10 3.38 2.14
C TYR A 126 29.01 4.39 0.99
N GLN A 127 27.89 4.41 0.27
CA GLN A 127 27.59 5.35 -0.81
C GLN A 127 26.30 6.11 -0.52
N SER A 128 26.21 7.33 -1.07
CA SER A 128 24.95 8.06 -1.12
C SER A 128 24.08 7.47 -2.23
N VAL A 129 22.81 7.32 -1.90
CA VAL A 129 21.76 6.74 -2.75
C VAL A 129 20.51 7.60 -2.59
N ASP A 130 19.60 7.50 -3.55
CA ASP A 130 18.36 8.27 -3.55
C ASP A 130 17.12 7.36 -3.43
N SER A 131 17.30 6.04 -3.27
CA SER A 131 16.20 5.07 -3.24
C SER A 131 16.43 3.88 -2.32
N TRP A 132 15.34 3.35 -1.76
CA TRP A 132 15.22 2.08 -1.06
C TRP A 132 15.83 0.94 -1.87
N ALA A 133 15.54 0.88 -3.18
CA ALA A 133 15.99 -0.17 -4.08
C ALA A 133 17.53 -0.17 -4.29
N GLU A 134 18.23 0.84 -3.76
CA GLU A 134 19.69 0.93 -3.74
C GLU A 134 20.29 0.52 -2.38
N GLY A 135 19.49 0.01 -1.43
CA GLY A 135 19.98 -0.52 -0.16
C GLY A 135 19.76 0.37 1.07
N ASP A 136 19.00 1.46 0.95
CA ASP A 136 18.74 2.40 2.06
C ASP A 136 17.41 2.11 2.76
N THR A 137 17.47 1.23 3.76
CA THR A 137 16.30 0.74 4.50
C THR A 137 15.65 1.77 5.41
N ASN A 138 16.28 2.93 5.63
CA ASN A 138 15.80 3.95 6.56
C ASN A 138 15.65 5.35 5.93
N GLY A 139 15.83 5.44 4.61
CA GLY A 139 15.73 6.66 3.83
C GLY A 139 16.67 7.77 4.29
N SER A 140 17.86 7.44 4.78
CA SER A 140 18.85 8.43 5.23
C SER A 140 19.64 9.09 4.08
N GLY A 141 19.48 8.58 2.85
CA GLY A 141 20.26 8.93 1.67
C GLY A 141 21.67 8.34 1.67
N PHE A 142 21.94 7.32 2.49
CA PHE A 142 23.27 6.73 2.63
C PHE A 142 23.23 5.29 3.17
N VAL A 143 23.77 4.34 2.40
CA VAL A 143 23.82 2.92 2.80
C VAL A 143 24.93 2.69 3.82
N ASP A 144 24.58 2.29 5.04
CA ASP A 144 25.51 2.00 6.11
C ASP A 144 25.20 0.73 6.93
N PHE A 145 25.82 0.63 8.11
CA PHE A 145 25.67 -0.55 8.97
C PHE A 145 24.24 -0.72 9.50
N THR A 146 23.47 0.35 9.57
CA THR A 146 22.05 0.33 9.97
C THR A 146 21.25 -0.48 8.96
N ASP A 147 21.48 -0.26 7.67
CA ASP A 147 20.81 -1.00 6.59
C ASP A 147 21.19 -2.47 6.59
N PHE A 148 22.47 -2.76 6.80
CA PHE A 148 22.94 -4.13 6.97
C PHE A 148 22.25 -4.83 8.15
N VAL A 149 22.07 -4.14 9.28
CA VAL A 149 21.37 -4.70 10.44
C VAL A 149 19.91 -4.98 10.12
N ASN A 150 19.25 -4.10 9.36
CA ASN A 150 17.86 -4.27 8.96
C ASN A 150 17.67 -5.47 8.02
N TRP A 151 18.49 -5.60 6.96
CA TRP A 151 18.53 -6.78 6.12
C TRP A 151 18.82 -8.05 6.95
N ASN A 152 19.87 -8.05 7.77
CA ASN A 152 20.29 -9.23 8.54
C ASN A 152 19.22 -9.68 9.56
N ASN A 153 18.42 -8.75 10.09
CA ASN A 153 17.33 -9.09 11.01
C ASN A 153 16.14 -9.75 10.31
N ASN A 154 15.96 -9.50 9.01
CA ASN A 154 14.87 -10.05 8.21
C ASN A 154 15.32 -11.15 7.25
N TYR A 155 16.62 -11.44 7.12
CA TYR A 155 17.12 -12.51 6.25
C TYR A 155 16.37 -13.84 6.45
N GLY A 156 15.83 -14.38 5.36
CA GLY A 156 14.95 -15.53 5.37
C GLY A 156 13.46 -15.19 5.52
N PHE A 157 13.07 -13.91 5.54
CA PHE A 157 11.70 -13.50 5.31
C PHE A 157 11.28 -13.93 3.89
N GLY A 158 10.00 -14.27 3.69
CA GLY A 158 9.47 -14.70 2.38
C GLY A 158 9.91 -16.10 1.89
N THR A 159 11.01 -16.65 2.43
CA THR A 159 11.60 -17.94 2.03
C THR A 159 10.77 -19.21 2.24
#